data_AF-A0A7X7KMB1-F1
#
_entry.id   AF-A0A7X7KMB1-F1
#
_cell.length_a   1.000
_cell.length_b   1.000
_cell.length_c   1.000
_cell.angle_alpha   90.00
_cell.angle_beta   90.00
_cell.angle_gamma   90.00
#
_symmetry.space_group_name_H-M   'P 1'
#
loop_
_entity.id
_entity.type
_entity.pdbx_description
1 polymer ?
#
loop_
_entity_poly.entity_id
_entity_poly.type
_entity_poly.pdbx_seq_one_letter_code
_entity_poly.pdbx_strand_id
1 'polypeptide(L)'
;MSDTAGFGAFSGRWESNARLAWDTLALRPTRGLCVGGFGINDMQWSHLEDFSGNPRGSHEREPSRVYREFQLAAGVCFIDQWIPENPLTMRGQEQGYDDSTRRGATTGGGAVVRDGITIDSPEAVVQHMEQVALPRLEQETAALAGRADAEVRQRIEREVAVQRLFGMDLLKGPYEGFQGKPCLLYSLYGYANYFMAYALYPEVIERSFRLQADRAEVENRIAARAIIEGGLPRMVRLDHDMADSRGTLVDIRTLDALWFPHFARAIGPLLAAGVRLIWHCDGNLMEMVPRLIECGIGGFQGFQYEDGMDYERICRMTTRDGDGLVIIGGVSVT
;
A
#
# COMPACT_ATOMS: atom_id res chain seq x y z
N MET A 1 25.70 5.90 -16.08
CA MET A 1 24.44 5.51 -16.73
C MET A 1 24.26 4.04 -16.45
N SER A 2 23.37 3.67 -15.53
CA SER A 2 23.21 2.30 -15.05
C SER A 2 22.53 1.45 -16.13
N ASP A 3 23.16 0.35 -16.52
CA ASP A 3 22.72 -0.64 -17.52
C ASP A 3 21.53 -1.49 -17.04
N THR A 4 20.73 -0.98 -16.08
CA THR A 4 19.56 -1.71 -15.57
C THR A 4 18.41 -1.49 -16.55
N ALA A 5 18.21 -2.47 -17.43
CA ALA A 5 17.09 -2.45 -18.37
C ALA A 5 15.75 -2.53 -17.58
N GLY A 6 15.14 -1.37 -17.30
CA GLY A 6 13.81 -1.26 -16.71
C GLY A 6 12.70 -1.66 -17.67
N PHE A 7 11.52 -1.07 -17.51
CA PHE A 7 10.35 -1.32 -18.38
C PHE A 7 10.57 -0.88 -19.83
N GLY A 8 11.60 -0.07 -20.09
CA GLY A 8 12.10 0.19 -21.46
C GLY A 8 12.40 -1.09 -22.24
N ALA A 9 12.78 -2.18 -21.56
CA ALA A 9 12.97 -3.49 -22.19
C ALA A 9 11.70 -4.01 -22.89
N PHE A 10 10.51 -3.61 -22.43
CA PHE A 10 9.21 -4.05 -22.93
C PHE A 10 8.60 -3.11 -23.97
N SER A 11 9.29 -2.01 -24.29
CA SER A 11 8.80 -1.00 -25.23
C SER A 11 8.41 -1.61 -26.59
N GLY A 12 7.29 -1.17 -27.15
CA GLY A 12 6.74 -1.67 -28.42
C GLY A 12 6.07 -3.04 -28.34
N ARG A 13 6.12 -3.74 -27.19
CA ARG A 13 5.55 -5.09 -27.03
C ARG A 13 4.25 -5.14 -26.23
N TRP A 14 3.86 -4.04 -25.57
CA TRP A 14 2.62 -3.95 -24.80
C TRP A 14 1.40 -4.32 -25.63
N GLU A 15 0.55 -5.18 -25.08
CA GLU A 15 -0.72 -5.60 -25.67
C GLU A 15 -1.86 -4.67 -25.23
N SER A 16 -3.10 -4.95 -25.65
CA SER A 16 -4.21 -4.01 -25.50
C SER A 16 -4.57 -3.70 -24.06
N ASN A 17 -4.56 -4.69 -23.16
CA ASN A 17 -4.95 -4.47 -21.77
C ASN A 17 -3.89 -3.64 -21.04
N ALA A 18 -2.61 -3.98 -21.18
CA ALA A 18 -1.53 -3.18 -20.59
C ALA A 18 -1.50 -1.73 -21.14
N ARG A 19 -1.81 -1.53 -22.43
CA ARG A 19 -1.94 -0.17 -22.99
C ARG A 19 -3.12 0.59 -22.39
N LEU A 20 -4.27 -0.06 -22.19
CA LEU A 20 -5.41 0.55 -21.49
C LEU A 20 -5.01 1.01 -20.09
N ALA A 21 -4.25 0.18 -19.35
CA ALA A 21 -3.72 0.55 -18.05
C ALA A 21 -2.76 1.75 -18.14
N TRP A 22 -1.77 1.72 -19.03
CA TRP A 22 -0.85 2.85 -19.25
C TRP A 22 -1.56 4.16 -19.59
N ASP A 23 -2.57 4.09 -20.44
CA ASP A 23 -3.36 5.25 -20.85
C ASP A 23 -4.19 5.78 -19.66
N THR A 24 -4.82 4.87 -18.90
CA THR A 24 -5.62 5.23 -17.71
C THR A 24 -4.77 5.87 -16.62
N LEU A 25 -3.62 5.28 -16.27
CA LEU A 25 -2.72 5.81 -15.25
C LEU A 25 -2.15 7.20 -15.65
N ALA A 26 -2.02 7.45 -16.95
CA ALA A 26 -1.62 8.74 -17.50
C ALA A 26 -2.78 9.74 -17.66
N LEU A 27 -4.01 9.40 -17.25
CA LEU A 27 -5.24 10.17 -17.46
C LEU A 27 -5.52 10.53 -18.93
N ARG A 28 -5.08 9.69 -19.86
CA ARG A 28 -5.44 9.84 -21.27
C ARG A 28 -6.86 9.32 -21.48
N PRO A 29 -7.65 9.92 -22.40
CA PRO A 29 -8.95 9.36 -22.76
C PRO A 29 -8.81 7.91 -23.26
N THR A 30 -9.56 7.00 -22.65
CA THR A 30 -9.55 5.57 -22.99
C THR A 30 -10.90 5.11 -23.53
N ARG A 31 -10.89 4.01 -24.30
CA ARG A 31 -12.11 3.27 -24.64
C ARG A 31 -12.18 2.04 -23.73
N GLY A 32 -12.93 2.16 -22.63
CA GLY A 32 -13.05 1.13 -21.60
C GLY A 32 -12.52 1.58 -20.25
N LEU A 33 -12.82 0.81 -19.21
CA LEU A 33 -12.35 1.04 -17.86
C LEU A 33 -11.15 0.13 -17.57
N CYS A 34 -10.11 0.69 -16.97
CA CYS A 34 -9.01 -0.10 -16.43
C CYS A 34 -9.55 -0.97 -15.29
N VAL A 35 -9.57 -2.28 -15.49
CA VAL A 35 -9.90 -3.25 -14.45
C VAL A 35 -8.61 -3.67 -13.76
N GLY A 36 -8.60 -3.56 -12.44
CA GLY A 36 -7.43 -3.82 -11.61
C GLY A 36 -6.77 -2.53 -11.13
N GLY A 37 -6.62 -2.46 -9.80
CA GLY A 37 -5.71 -1.60 -9.05
C GLY A 37 -4.75 -2.49 -8.29
N PHE A 38 -5.33 -3.21 -7.33
CA PHE A 38 -4.79 -4.29 -6.51
C PHE A 38 -4.92 -5.68 -7.18
N GLY A 39 -5.23 -5.73 -8.47
CA GLY A 39 -5.77 -6.94 -9.11
C GLY A 39 -7.16 -7.32 -8.55
N ILE A 40 -7.57 -8.57 -8.73
CA ILE A 40 -8.70 -9.17 -8.01
C ILE A 40 -8.12 -10.16 -7.00
N ASN A 41 -8.08 -9.78 -5.73
CA ASN A 41 -7.50 -10.59 -4.65
C ASN A 41 -8.53 -11.59 -4.10
N ASP A 42 -8.90 -12.60 -4.90
CA ASP A 42 -9.74 -13.68 -4.42
C ASP A 42 -8.94 -14.64 -3.54
N MET A 43 -9.43 -14.86 -2.32
CA MET A 43 -8.80 -15.75 -1.34
C MET A 43 -9.27 -17.20 -1.49
N GLN A 44 -10.34 -17.44 -2.25
CA GLN A 44 -10.91 -18.76 -2.43
C GLN A 44 -10.26 -19.49 -3.61
N TRP A 45 -9.50 -20.56 -3.31
CA TRP A 45 -8.67 -21.24 -4.31
C TRP A 45 -9.50 -21.85 -5.44
N SER A 46 -10.69 -22.36 -5.09
CA SER A 46 -11.61 -22.94 -6.05
C SER A 46 -12.09 -21.95 -7.09
N HIS A 47 -12.31 -20.69 -6.71
CA HIS A 47 -12.66 -19.64 -7.67
C HIS A 47 -11.48 -19.33 -8.60
N LEU A 48 -10.26 -19.20 -8.05
CA LEU A 48 -9.06 -18.98 -8.86
C LEU A 48 -8.90 -20.07 -9.91
N GLU A 49 -9.14 -21.34 -9.54
CA GLU A 49 -9.03 -22.49 -10.41
C GLU A 49 -10.15 -22.55 -11.45
N ASP A 50 -11.42 -22.45 -11.04
CA ASP A 50 -12.57 -22.60 -11.93
C ASP A 50 -12.63 -21.47 -12.97
N PHE A 51 -12.41 -20.22 -12.57
CA PHE A 51 -12.45 -19.07 -13.50
C PHE A 51 -11.27 -19.07 -14.48
N SER A 52 -10.13 -19.61 -14.08
CA SER A 52 -8.96 -19.74 -14.97
C SER A 52 -8.94 -21.05 -15.78
N GLY A 53 -9.91 -21.95 -15.57
CA GLY A 53 -9.97 -23.24 -16.25
C GLY A 53 -8.92 -24.25 -15.78
N ASN A 54 -8.35 -24.06 -14.59
CA ASN A 54 -7.38 -24.97 -13.99
C ASN A 54 -8.05 -26.12 -13.22
N PRO A 55 -7.47 -27.34 -13.23
CA PRO A 55 -7.96 -28.43 -12.38
C PRO A 55 -7.89 -28.10 -10.89
N ARG A 56 -8.75 -28.71 -10.08
CA ARG A 56 -8.74 -28.51 -8.62
C ARG A 56 -7.38 -28.86 -7.98
N GLY A 57 -6.95 -28.03 -7.04
CA GLY A 57 -5.65 -28.14 -6.35
C GLY A 57 -4.45 -27.64 -7.17
N SER A 58 -4.67 -27.02 -8.32
CA SER A 58 -3.59 -26.40 -9.11
C SER A 58 -3.03 -25.15 -8.44
N HIS A 59 -3.86 -24.37 -7.74
CA HIS A 59 -3.38 -23.15 -7.07
C HIS A 59 -2.38 -23.47 -5.96
N GLU A 60 -2.61 -24.54 -5.19
CA GLU A 60 -1.67 -24.99 -4.17
C GLU A 60 -0.30 -25.39 -4.75
N ARG A 61 -0.30 -26.05 -5.93
CA ARG A 61 0.93 -26.51 -6.59
C ARG A 61 1.68 -25.40 -7.33
N GLU A 62 0.93 -24.48 -7.94
CA GLU A 62 1.45 -23.46 -8.85
C GLU A 62 0.78 -22.09 -8.61
N PRO A 63 0.91 -21.51 -7.40
CA PRO A 63 0.11 -20.36 -6.97
C PRO A 63 0.26 -19.16 -7.90
N SER A 64 1.51 -18.83 -8.28
CA SER A 64 1.80 -17.72 -9.19
C SER A 64 1.20 -17.91 -10.59
N ARG A 65 1.19 -19.14 -11.12
CA ARG A 65 0.66 -19.41 -12.47
C ARG A 65 -0.86 -19.30 -12.48
N VAL A 66 -1.52 -20.02 -11.59
CA VAL A 66 -3.00 -20.07 -11.52
C VAL A 66 -3.56 -18.69 -11.17
N TYR A 67 -2.93 -17.98 -10.22
CA TYR A 67 -3.36 -16.64 -9.86
C TYR A 67 -3.20 -15.67 -11.05
N ARG A 68 -2.09 -15.72 -11.80
CA ARG A 68 -1.93 -14.91 -13.02
C ARG A 68 -3.00 -15.21 -14.06
N GLU A 69 -3.26 -16.49 -14.34
CA GLU A 69 -4.26 -16.92 -15.32
C GLU A 69 -5.67 -16.49 -14.92
N PHE A 70 -5.99 -16.52 -13.62
CA PHE A 70 -7.22 -15.95 -13.09
C PHE A 70 -7.33 -14.44 -13.36
N GLN A 71 -6.28 -13.66 -13.08
CA GLN A 71 -6.29 -12.21 -13.36
C GLN A 71 -6.55 -11.92 -14.85
N LEU A 72 -5.89 -12.66 -15.75
CA LEU A 72 -6.11 -12.55 -17.19
C LEU A 72 -7.55 -12.93 -17.58
N ALA A 73 -8.06 -14.04 -17.07
CA ALA A 73 -9.43 -14.50 -17.35
C ALA A 73 -10.49 -13.50 -16.85
N ALA A 74 -10.22 -12.82 -15.74
CA ALA A 74 -11.09 -11.78 -15.19
C ALA A 74 -10.95 -10.42 -15.90
N GLY A 75 -10.10 -10.31 -16.93
CA GLY A 75 -9.90 -9.08 -17.70
C GLY A 75 -9.12 -8.00 -16.95
N VAL A 76 -8.38 -8.37 -15.90
CA VAL A 76 -7.49 -7.45 -15.20
C VAL A 76 -6.41 -6.99 -16.16
N CYS A 77 -6.07 -5.70 -16.10
CA CYS A 77 -5.09 -5.07 -16.96
C CYS A 77 -3.98 -4.35 -16.19
N PHE A 78 -4.17 -4.13 -14.89
CA PHE A 78 -3.19 -3.53 -13.99
C PHE A 78 -3.20 -4.19 -12.61
N ILE A 79 -2.02 -4.47 -12.06
CA ILE A 79 -1.85 -5.00 -10.71
C ILE A 79 -0.67 -4.28 -10.07
N ASP A 80 -0.90 -3.57 -8.97
CA ASP A 80 0.17 -3.11 -8.09
C ASP A 80 0.58 -4.22 -7.09
N GLN A 81 -0.40 -4.75 -6.37
CA GLN A 81 -0.27 -5.76 -5.33
C GLN A 81 -0.25 -7.17 -5.90
N TRP A 82 0.94 -7.72 -6.08
CA TRP A 82 1.13 -9.10 -6.52
C TRP A 82 1.34 -10.04 -5.32
N ILE A 83 0.27 -10.70 -4.88
CA ILE A 83 0.25 -11.55 -3.67
C ILE A 83 -0.31 -12.96 -3.94
N PRO A 84 0.23 -13.71 -4.93
CA PRO A 84 -0.35 -14.97 -5.37
C PRO A 84 -0.34 -16.08 -4.31
N GLU A 85 0.48 -15.94 -3.27
CA GLU A 85 0.58 -16.89 -2.16
C GLU A 85 -0.30 -16.52 -0.97
N ASN A 86 -0.88 -15.31 -0.94
CA ASN A 86 -1.72 -14.87 0.17
C ASN A 86 -2.96 -15.77 0.37
N PRO A 87 -3.66 -16.23 -0.69
CA PRO A 87 -4.74 -17.20 -0.53
C PRO A 87 -4.31 -18.47 0.20
N LEU A 88 -3.05 -18.90 0.08
CA LEU A 88 -2.52 -20.10 0.75
C LEU A 88 -2.49 -19.97 2.29
N THR A 89 -2.66 -18.75 2.81
CA THR A 89 -2.79 -18.51 4.27
C THR A 89 -4.15 -18.94 4.80
N MET A 90 -5.18 -19.02 3.95
CA MET A 90 -6.47 -19.63 4.26
C MET A 90 -6.38 -21.13 3.98
N ARG A 91 -6.76 -21.98 4.95
CA ARG A 91 -6.54 -23.42 4.83
C ARG A 91 -7.60 -24.07 3.94
N GLY A 92 -7.17 -24.74 2.88
CA GLY A 92 -8.05 -25.55 2.04
C GLY A 92 -8.86 -24.72 1.03
N GLN A 93 -9.46 -25.40 0.07
CA GLN A 93 -10.03 -24.75 -1.13
C GLN A 93 -11.21 -23.80 -0.86
N GLU A 94 -11.84 -23.91 0.31
CA GLU A 94 -13.08 -23.21 0.69
C GLU A 94 -13.15 -22.82 2.18
N GLN A 95 -12.09 -22.99 2.97
CA GLN A 95 -12.12 -22.67 4.41
C GLN A 95 -11.31 -21.40 4.70
N GLY A 96 -11.85 -20.54 5.57
CA GLY A 96 -11.18 -19.34 6.04
C GLY A 96 -10.15 -19.62 7.15
N TYR A 97 -9.90 -18.61 7.98
CA TYR A 97 -9.03 -18.77 9.15
C TYR A 97 -9.68 -19.67 10.21
N ASP A 98 -8.86 -20.52 10.82
CA ASP A 98 -9.22 -21.37 11.96
C ASP A 98 -8.44 -21.01 13.23
N ASP A 99 -8.69 -21.73 14.32
CA ASP A 99 -8.00 -21.53 15.61
C ASP A 99 -6.49 -21.84 15.58
N SER A 100 -6.00 -22.52 14.54
CA SER A 100 -4.56 -22.75 14.32
C SER A 100 -3.86 -21.56 13.66
N THR A 101 -4.62 -20.58 13.15
CA THR A 101 -4.09 -19.38 12.50
C THR A 101 -3.32 -18.54 13.53
N ARG A 102 -2.06 -18.22 13.22
CA ARG A 102 -1.23 -17.38 14.08
C ARG A 102 -1.81 -15.97 14.15
N ARG A 103 -2.30 -15.59 15.33
CA ARG A 103 -2.84 -14.26 15.59
C ARG A 103 -1.74 -13.28 16.00
N GLY A 104 -1.77 -12.07 15.44
CA GLY A 104 -0.88 -10.96 15.78
C GLY A 104 -1.48 -10.01 16.82
N ALA A 105 -0.80 -8.88 17.05
CA ALA A 105 -1.19 -7.89 18.06
C ALA A 105 -2.58 -7.25 17.82
N THR A 106 -3.04 -7.25 16.57
CA THR A 106 -4.32 -6.68 16.14
C THR A 106 -5.40 -7.72 15.86
N THR A 107 -5.06 -9.01 15.85
CA THR A 107 -5.99 -10.10 15.48
C THR A 107 -6.27 -11.04 16.65
N GLY A 108 -6.15 -10.56 17.89
CA GLY A 108 -6.42 -11.34 19.10
C GLY A 108 -5.32 -12.35 19.47
N GLY A 109 -4.06 -12.05 19.15
CA GLY A 109 -2.90 -12.80 19.65
C GLY A 109 -2.74 -12.64 21.17
N GLY A 110 -1.98 -13.54 21.79
CA GLY A 110 -1.63 -13.47 23.22
C GLY A 110 -0.78 -12.23 23.58
N ALA A 111 -0.15 -12.24 24.75
CA ALA A 111 0.67 -11.12 25.23
C ALA A 111 1.66 -10.61 24.15
N VAL A 112 1.60 -9.31 23.85
CA VAL A 112 2.47 -8.68 22.85
C VAL A 112 3.85 -8.46 23.49
N VAL A 113 4.88 -9.10 22.94
CA VAL A 113 6.27 -8.93 23.41
C VAL A 113 7.13 -8.38 22.27
N ARG A 114 7.85 -7.29 22.52
CA ARG A 114 8.71 -6.61 21.55
C ARG A 114 10.10 -6.44 22.10
N ASP A 115 11.08 -7.04 21.42
CA ASP A 115 12.50 -6.94 21.78
C ASP A 115 12.76 -7.25 23.28
N GLY A 116 12.00 -8.23 23.84
CA GLY A 116 12.08 -8.64 25.25
C GLY A 116 11.21 -7.83 26.23
N ILE A 117 10.50 -6.81 25.75
CA ILE A 117 9.60 -5.96 26.55
C ILE A 117 8.16 -6.43 26.35
N THR A 118 7.48 -6.78 27.44
CA THR A 118 6.03 -7.06 27.42
C THR A 118 5.27 -5.75 27.28
N ILE A 119 4.41 -5.65 26.27
CA ILE A 119 3.57 -4.48 26.00
C ILE A 119 2.22 -4.65 26.70
N ASP A 120 2.19 -4.31 27.98
CA ASP A 120 1.01 -4.41 28.86
C ASP A 120 0.45 -3.04 29.31
N SER A 121 1.10 -1.94 28.89
CA SER A 121 0.79 -0.58 29.30
C SER A 121 1.26 0.43 28.23
N PRO A 122 0.72 1.67 28.21
CA PRO A 122 1.25 2.74 27.37
C PRO A 122 2.70 3.11 27.73
N GLU A 123 3.10 2.99 29.00
CA GLU A 123 4.49 3.19 29.45
C GLU A 123 5.43 2.16 28.82
N ALA A 124 5.01 0.90 28.71
CA ALA A 124 5.80 -0.14 28.04
C ALA A 124 5.94 0.13 26.52
N VAL A 125 4.90 0.71 25.89
CA VAL A 125 4.98 1.18 24.50
C VAL A 125 6.04 2.27 24.37
N VAL A 126 5.95 3.31 25.20
CA VAL A 126 6.92 4.42 25.19
C VAL A 126 8.33 3.94 25.48
N GLN A 127 8.50 3.07 26.49
CA GLN A 127 9.78 2.45 26.81
C GLN A 127 10.40 1.78 25.59
N HIS A 128 9.63 0.92 24.91
CA HIS A 128 10.13 0.23 23.72
C HIS A 128 10.39 1.21 22.56
N MET A 129 9.53 2.22 22.37
CA MET A 129 9.74 3.24 21.33
C MET A 129 11.06 3.98 21.53
N GLU A 130 11.29 4.52 22.72
CA GLU A 130 12.47 5.35 22.99
C GLU A 130 13.77 4.55 23.07
N GLN A 131 13.73 3.35 23.65
CA GLN A 131 14.93 2.55 23.87
C GLN A 131 15.31 1.71 22.64
N VAL A 132 14.35 1.35 21.81
CA VAL A 132 14.56 0.38 20.72
C VAL A 132 14.09 0.92 19.38
N ALA A 133 12.79 1.20 19.22
CA ALA A 133 12.21 1.42 17.89
C ALA A 133 12.74 2.70 17.21
N LEU A 134 12.79 3.82 17.93
CA LEU A 134 13.22 5.10 17.39
C LEU A 134 14.74 5.13 17.11
N PRO A 135 15.63 4.68 18.01
CA PRO A 135 17.06 4.55 17.69
C PRO A 135 17.33 3.61 16.51
N ARG A 136 16.60 2.49 16.43
CA ARG A 136 16.71 1.54 15.30
C ARG A 136 16.31 2.20 13.99
N LEU A 137 15.20 2.95 13.97
CA LEU A 137 14.72 3.66 12.80
C LEU A 137 15.74 4.71 12.29
N GLU A 138 16.40 5.44 13.19
CA GLU A 138 17.48 6.36 12.83
C GLU A 138 18.68 5.65 12.17
N GLN A 139 19.13 4.53 12.77
CA GLN A 139 20.22 3.71 12.24
C GLN A 139 19.87 3.14 10.87
N GLU A 140 18.67 2.59 10.72
CA GLU A 140 18.18 2.04 9.47
C GLU A 140 18.11 3.13 8.40
N THR A 141 17.62 4.34 8.73
CA THR A 141 17.55 5.49 7.82
C THR A 141 18.93 5.84 7.27
N ALA A 142 19.94 5.94 8.14
CA ALA A 142 21.32 6.20 7.71
C ALA A 142 21.86 5.08 6.81
N ALA A 143 21.60 3.82 7.17
CA ALA A 143 22.02 2.66 6.38
C ALA A 143 21.37 2.63 4.99
N LEU A 144 20.07 2.96 4.89
CA LEU A 144 19.37 3.04 3.61
C LEU A 144 19.93 4.14 2.71
N ALA A 145 20.16 5.33 3.27
CA ALA A 145 20.76 6.44 2.53
C ALA A 145 22.12 6.05 1.94
N GLY A 146 22.95 5.31 2.71
CA GLY A 146 24.26 4.82 2.27
C GLY A 146 24.21 3.78 1.14
N ARG A 147 23.05 3.15 0.88
CA ARG A 147 22.89 2.13 -0.17
C ARG A 147 21.85 2.50 -1.24
N ALA A 148 21.50 3.78 -1.35
CA ALA A 148 20.42 4.27 -2.21
C ALA A 148 20.48 3.78 -3.66
N ASP A 149 21.66 3.81 -4.31
CA ASP A 149 21.81 3.35 -5.70
C ASP A 149 21.62 1.84 -5.87
N ALA A 150 21.97 1.04 -4.85
CA ALA A 150 21.69 -0.39 -4.85
C ALA A 150 20.19 -0.65 -4.70
N GLU A 151 19.49 0.11 -3.85
CA GLU A 151 18.04 0.00 -3.68
C GLU A 151 17.26 0.39 -4.93
N VAL A 152 17.68 1.46 -5.63
CA VAL A 152 17.07 1.86 -6.91
C VAL A 152 17.13 0.69 -7.90
N ARG A 153 18.32 0.10 -8.10
CA ARG A 153 18.49 -1.05 -9.00
C ARG A 153 17.66 -2.25 -8.56
N GLN A 154 17.70 -2.59 -7.28
CA GLN A 154 16.94 -3.72 -6.74
C GLN A 154 15.43 -3.55 -6.94
N ARG A 155 14.89 -2.35 -6.73
CA ARG A 155 13.46 -2.04 -6.95
C ARG A 155 13.09 -2.21 -8.42
N ILE A 156 13.88 -1.67 -9.34
CA ILE A 156 13.66 -1.83 -10.79
C ILE A 156 13.69 -3.33 -11.17
N GLU A 157 14.71 -4.07 -10.72
CA GLU A 157 14.88 -5.49 -11.04
C GLU A 157 13.70 -6.35 -10.56
N ARG A 158 13.19 -6.10 -9.35
CA ARG A 158 12.01 -6.80 -8.81
C ARG A 158 10.77 -6.54 -9.66
N GLU A 159 10.51 -5.29 -10.01
CA GLU A 159 9.35 -4.94 -10.85
C GLU A 159 9.47 -5.52 -12.25
N VAL A 160 10.67 -5.51 -12.85
CA VAL A 160 10.94 -6.18 -14.14
C VAL A 160 10.74 -7.69 -14.05
N ALA A 161 11.16 -8.33 -12.96
CA ALA A 161 10.98 -9.77 -12.77
C ALA A 161 9.49 -10.15 -12.74
N VAL A 162 8.67 -9.41 -12.00
CA VAL A 162 7.21 -9.64 -11.96
C VAL A 162 6.58 -9.32 -13.31
N GLN A 163 6.97 -8.22 -13.97
CA GLN A 163 6.45 -7.87 -15.30
C GLN A 163 6.74 -8.94 -16.36
N ARG A 164 7.88 -9.65 -16.27
CA ARG A 164 8.17 -10.81 -17.13
C ARG A 164 7.20 -11.97 -16.89
N LEU A 165 6.81 -12.21 -15.63
CA LEU A 165 5.80 -13.22 -15.30
C LEU A 165 4.44 -12.82 -15.87
N PHE A 166 4.07 -11.54 -15.76
CA PHE A 166 2.79 -11.03 -16.26
C PHE A 166 2.68 -11.19 -17.78
N GLY A 167 3.78 -11.04 -18.50
CA GLY A 167 3.75 -10.90 -19.96
C GLY A 167 3.38 -9.46 -20.31
N MET A 168 2.96 -9.23 -21.56
CA MET A 168 2.78 -7.87 -22.09
C MET A 168 1.33 -7.39 -22.10
N ASP A 169 0.38 -8.21 -21.65
CA ASP A 169 -1.04 -7.87 -21.56
C ASP A 169 -1.46 -7.41 -20.15
N LEU A 170 -0.69 -7.73 -19.11
CA LEU A 170 -0.88 -7.25 -17.75
C LEU A 170 0.20 -6.22 -17.39
N LEU A 171 -0.18 -5.06 -16.86
CA LEU A 171 0.77 -4.05 -16.38
C LEU A 171 1.03 -4.21 -14.87
N LYS A 172 2.29 -4.32 -14.48
CA LYS A 172 2.72 -4.25 -13.07
C LYS A 172 2.98 -2.80 -12.66
N GLY A 173 2.43 -2.39 -11.51
CA GLY A 173 2.74 -1.13 -10.86
C GLY A 173 3.49 -1.32 -9.53
N PRO A 174 4.26 -0.33 -9.04
CA PRO A 174 4.94 -0.44 -7.74
C PRO A 174 3.95 -0.57 -6.58
N TYR A 175 4.29 -1.38 -5.57
CA TYR A 175 3.46 -1.61 -4.39
C TYR A 175 4.29 -1.70 -3.10
N GLU A 176 3.69 -2.11 -1.97
CA GLU A 176 4.25 -2.22 -0.63
C GLU A 176 5.76 -2.57 -0.58
N GLY A 177 6.50 -1.80 0.24
CA GLY A 177 7.95 -1.85 0.32
C GLY A 177 8.69 -1.02 -0.74
N PHE A 178 7.96 -0.45 -1.70
CA PHE A 178 8.53 0.43 -2.73
C PHE A 178 8.55 1.91 -2.31
N GLN A 179 7.62 2.37 -1.48
CA GLN A 179 7.49 3.73 -0.95
C GLN A 179 7.24 3.71 0.56
N GLY A 180 7.53 4.83 1.23
CA GLY A 180 7.38 5.00 2.66
C GLY A 180 6.38 6.09 3.04
N LYS A 181 5.84 6.01 4.25
CA LYS A 181 5.02 7.03 4.90
C LYS A 181 5.03 6.83 6.43
N PRO A 182 4.77 7.87 7.23
CA PRO A 182 4.50 7.68 8.65
C PRO A 182 3.18 6.92 8.87
N CYS A 183 3.21 5.94 9.77
CA CYS A 183 2.08 5.08 10.12
C CYS A 183 1.83 5.08 11.64
N LEU A 184 0.59 4.82 12.03
CA LEU A 184 0.24 4.43 13.38
C LEU A 184 0.81 3.03 13.67
N LEU A 185 1.47 2.88 14.82
CA LEU A 185 2.17 1.63 15.18
C LEU A 185 1.26 0.65 15.95
N TYR A 186 -0.06 0.71 15.77
CA TYR A 186 -1.00 -0.19 16.45
C TYR A 186 -0.77 -1.67 16.06
N SER A 187 -0.27 -1.96 14.85
CA SER A 187 0.11 -3.31 14.43
C SER A 187 1.31 -3.86 15.21
N LEU A 188 2.17 -2.98 15.74
CA LEU A 188 3.34 -3.36 16.54
C LEU A 188 2.96 -3.57 18.01
N TYR A 189 2.16 -2.66 18.57
CA TYR A 189 1.92 -2.55 20.01
C TYR A 189 0.52 -2.99 20.47
N GLY A 190 -0.38 -3.28 19.53
CA GLY A 190 -1.80 -3.50 19.80
C GLY A 190 -2.57 -2.18 19.96
N TYR A 191 -3.87 -2.21 19.68
CA TYR A 191 -4.72 -1.02 19.66
C TYR A 191 -4.78 -0.29 21.01
N ALA A 192 -5.08 -1.01 22.09
CA ALA A 192 -5.32 -0.39 23.40
C ALA A 192 -4.09 0.37 23.91
N ASN A 193 -2.96 -0.31 24.05
CA ASN A 193 -1.75 0.29 24.62
C ASN A 193 -1.16 1.36 23.69
N TYR A 194 -1.22 1.17 22.37
CA TYR A 194 -0.74 2.18 21.42
C TYR A 194 -1.56 3.47 21.49
N PHE A 195 -2.89 3.39 21.47
CA PHE A 195 -3.73 4.59 21.49
C PHE A 195 -3.77 5.26 22.87
N MET A 196 -3.57 4.51 23.96
CA MET A 196 -3.30 5.11 25.26
C MET A 196 -1.98 5.90 25.23
N ALA A 197 -0.92 5.34 24.64
CA ALA A 197 0.34 6.05 24.48
C ALA A 197 0.20 7.29 23.58
N TYR A 198 -0.57 7.17 22.49
CA TYR A 198 -0.94 8.28 21.60
C TYR A 198 -1.52 9.47 22.38
N ALA A 199 -2.45 9.19 23.29
CA ALA A 199 -3.13 10.22 24.06
C ALA A 199 -2.29 10.78 25.23
N LEU A 200 -1.51 9.92 25.90
CA LEU A 200 -0.80 10.27 27.14
C LEU A 200 0.62 10.83 26.89
N TYR A 201 1.26 10.46 25.79
CA TYR A 201 2.64 10.82 25.46
C TYR A 201 2.76 11.39 24.02
N PRO A 202 2.01 12.46 23.68
CA PRO A 202 1.94 12.98 22.31
C PRO A 202 3.30 13.44 21.76
N GLU A 203 4.24 13.86 22.62
CA GLU A 203 5.60 14.23 22.23
C GLU A 203 6.44 13.05 21.74
N VAL A 204 6.28 11.87 22.34
CA VAL A 204 6.96 10.63 21.90
C VAL A 204 6.38 10.17 20.56
N ILE A 205 5.07 10.35 20.40
CA ILE A 205 4.31 9.95 19.22
C ILE A 205 4.62 10.86 18.03
N GLU A 206 4.66 12.17 18.24
CA GLU A 206 5.12 13.14 17.24
C GLU A 206 6.55 12.85 16.82
N ARG A 207 7.46 12.60 17.79
CA ARG A 207 8.85 12.25 17.50
C ARG A 207 8.93 10.99 16.64
N SER A 208 8.06 10.00 16.91
CA SER A 208 7.94 8.81 16.08
C SER A 208 7.52 9.14 14.66
N PHE A 209 6.46 9.93 14.47
CA PHE A 209 6.02 10.34 13.12
C PHE A 209 7.10 11.13 12.37
N ARG A 210 7.82 12.02 13.06
CA ARG A 210 8.92 12.78 12.48
C ARG A 210 10.02 11.85 11.96
N LEU A 211 10.47 10.89 12.77
CA LEU A 211 11.52 9.94 12.38
C LEU A 211 11.05 8.98 11.28
N GLN A 212 9.78 8.55 11.32
CA GLN A 212 9.19 7.77 10.23
C GLN A 212 9.13 8.58 8.93
N ALA A 213 8.84 9.87 9.00
CA ALA A 213 8.88 10.75 7.82
C ALA A 213 10.31 11.02 7.32
N ASP A 214 11.31 11.12 8.21
CA ASP A 214 12.72 11.21 7.83
C ASP A 214 13.15 9.97 7.04
N ARG A 215 12.77 8.79 7.53
CA ARG A 215 12.98 7.52 6.83
C ARG A 215 12.25 7.50 5.48
N ALA A 216 10.96 7.84 5.48
CA ALA A 216 10.12 7.81 4.31
C ALA A 216 10.60 8.78 3.22
N GLU A 217 11.16 9.94 3.58
CA GLU A 217 11.73 10.87 2.61
C GLU A 217 12.91 10.25 1.85
N VAL A 218 13.79 9.50 2.54
CA VAL A 218 14.88 8.74 1.89
C VAL A 218 14.31 7.65 1.00
N GLU A 219 13.36 6.86 1.50
CA GLU A 219 12.70 5.79 0.73
C GLU A 219 12.00 6.33 -0.52
N ASN A 220 11.36 7.48 -0.41
CA ASN A 220 10.58 8.09 -1.48
C ASN A 220 11.47 8.77 -2.52
N ARG A 221 12.66 9.27 -2.14
CA ARG A 221 13.69 9.68 -3.12
C ARG A 221 14.20 8.50 -3.93
N ILE A 222 14.45 7.36 -3.27
CA ILE A 222 14.84 6.11 -3.94
C ILE A 222 13.69 5.61 -4.84
N ALA A 223 12.45 5.68 -4.36
CA ALA A 223 11.25 5.24 -5.07
C ALA A 223 11.03 6.06 -6.34
N ALA A 224 11.06 7.39 -6.21
CA ALA A 224 10.98 8.33 -7.32
C ALA A 224 12.04 8.04 -8.38
N ARG A 225 13.30 7.87 -7.96
CA ARG A 225 14.39 7.49 -8.88
C ARG A 225 14.12 6.16 -9.57
N ALA A 226 13.74 5.13 -8.83
CA ALA A 226 13.43 3.81 -9.42
C ALA A 226 12.29 3.90 -10.45
N ILE A 227 11.23 4.66 -10.18
CA ILE A 227 10.11 4.86 -11.12
C ILE A 227 10.58 5.55 -12.40
N ILE A 228 11.35 6.64 -12.28
CA ILE A 228 11.81 7.42 -13.41
C ILE A 228 12.89 6.69 -14.21
N GLU A 229 13.95 6.21 -13.55
CA GLU A 229 15.07 5.51 -14.18
C GLU A 229 14.62 4.17 -14.80
N GLY A 230 13.71 3.46 -14.13
CA GLY A 230 13.18 2.20 -14.63
C GLY A 230 12.04 2.35 -15.64
N GLY A 231 11.46 3.54 -15.81
CA GLY A 231 10.29 3.75 -16.69
C GLY A 231 9.02 3.02 -16.20
N LEU A 232 8.84 2.89 -14.89
CA LEU A 232 7.68 2.23 -14.27
C LEU A 232 6.45 3.14 -14.35
N PRO A 233 5.23 2.60 -14.12
CA PRO A 233 4.04 3.42 -13.97
C PRO A 233 4.20 4.49 -12.88
N ARG A 234 3.83 5.74 -13.20
CA ARG A 234 3.95 6.90 -12.30
C ARG A 234 2.76 7.03 -11.35
N MET A 235 2.41 5.92 -10.71
CA MET A 235 1.37 5.86 -9.69
C MET A 235 1.82 4.90 -8.60
N VAL A 236 1.67 5.30 -7.33
CA VAL A 236 1.87 4.42 -6.19
C VAL A 236 0.73 4.55 -5.20
N ARG A 237 0.40 3.45 -4.54
CA ARG A 237 -0.66 3.38 -3.53
C ARG A 237 -0.07 3.45 -2.12
N LEU A 238 -0.76 4.14 -1.22
CA LEU A 238 -0.38 4.34 0.17
C LEU A 238 -1.45 3.71 1.06
N ASP A 239 -1.13 2.53 1.59
CA ASP A 239 -2.09 1.69 2.32
C ASP A 239 -1.84 1.81 3.83
N HIS A 240 -2.79 2.34 4.58
CA HIS A 240 -2.77 2.25 6.03
C HIS A 240 -4.11 2.63 6.63
N ASP A 241 -4.64 1.79 7.51
CA ASP A 241 -5.90 2.07 8.18
C ASP A 241 -5.73 3.15 9.24
N MET A 242 -6.42 4.26 9.00
CA MET A 242 -6.51 5.42 9.87
C MET A 242 -7.93 5.59 10.42
N ALA A 243 -8.86 4.74 10.00
CA ALA A 243 -10.28 4.78 10.35
C ALA A 243 -10.85 3.39 10.66
N ASP A 244 -11.97 3.38 11.38
CA ASP A 244 -12.91 2.27 11.45
C ASP A 244 -14.27 2.71 10.86
N SER A 245 -15.30 1.87 10.95
CA SER A 245 -16.63 2.17 10.40
C SER A 245 -17.30 3.44 10.95
N ARG A 246 -16.81 3.99 12.06
CA ARG A 246 -17.38 5.17 12.73
C ARG A 246 -16.60 6.45 12.47
N GLY A 247 -15.41 6.37 11.86
CA GLY A 247 -14.55 7.52 11.61
C GLY A 247 -13.09 7.22 11.87
N THR A 248 -12.28 8.26 12.05
CA THR A 248 -10.84 8.12 12.31
C THR A 248 -10.56 7.45 13.66
N LEU A 249 -9.51 6.63 13.71
CA LEU A 249 -9.10 5.89 14.92
C LEU A 249 -8.62 6.82 16.06
N VAL A 250 -8.23 8.04 15.72
CA VAL A 250 -7.85 9.11 16.64
C VAL A 250 -8.53 10.42 16.21
N ASP A 251 -8.59 11.40 17.11
CA ASP A 251 -9.19 12.70 16.80
C ASP A 251 -8.45 13.39 15.64
N ILE A 252 -9.19 13.79 14.59
CA ILE A 252 -8.62 14.40 13.39
C ILE A 252 -7.75 15.62 13.68
N ARG A 253 -8.07 16.40 14.72
CA ARG A 253 -7.32 17.61 15.10
C ARG A 253 -5.93 17.26 15.63
N THR A 254 -5.79 16.09 16.23
CA THR A 254 -4.47 15.60 16.65
C THR A 254 -3.65 15.14 15.45
N LEU A 255 -4.27 14.59 14.41
CA LEU A 255 -3.56 14.28 13.16
C LEU A 255 -3.10 15.56 12.45
N ASP A 256 -3.92 16.62 12.47
CA ASP A 256 -3.55 17.94 11.92
C ASP A 256 -2.27 18.48 12.56
N ALA A 257 -2.10 18.28 13.88
CA ALA A 257 -0.94 18.73 14.61
C ALA A 257 0.27 17.77 14.52
N LEU A 258 0.03 16.46 14.64
CA LEU A 258 1.09 15.48 14.90
C LEU A 258 1.50 14.68 13.66
N TRP A 259 0.64 14.52 12.65
CA TRP A 259 0.85 13.56 11.57
C TRP A 259 0.90 14.21 10.18
N PHE A 260 -0.10 15.01 9.79
CA PHE A 260 -0.20 15.58 8.45
C PHE A 260 1.03 16.39 8.01
N PRO A 261 1.68 17.22 8.87
CA PRO A 261 2.89 17.93 8.50
C PRO A 261 4.04 16.97 8.10
N HIS A 262 4.20 15.87 8.84
CA HIS A 262 5.23 14.86 8.57
C HIS A 262 4.87 13.99 7.36
N PHE A 263 3.59 13.68 7.19
CA PHE A 263 3.09 12.96 6.03
C PHE A 263 3.34 13.75 4.73
N ALA A 264 2.96 15.03 4.69
CA ALA A 264 3.17 15.90 3.52
C ALA A 264 4.66 15.99 3.13
N ARG A 265 5.55 16.10 4.12
CA ARG A 265 7.00 16.08 3.89
C ARG A 265 7.48 14.74 3.34
N ALA A 266 7.05 13.63 3.94
CA ALA A 266 7.45 12.28 3.56
C ALA A 266 7.18 11.99 2.08
N ILE A 267 6.01 12.38 1.57
CA ILE A 267 5.58 12.10 0.20
C ILE A 267 6.13 13.09 -0.85
N GLY A 268 6.67 14.22 -0.40
CA GLY A 268 7.19 15.30 -1.26
C GLY A 268 8.12 14.84 -2.41
N PRO A 269 9.08 13.93 -2.19
CA PRO A 269 9.95 13.43 -3.26
C PRO A 269 9.21 12.75 -4.42
N LEU A 270 8.12 12.02 -4.14
CA LEU A 270 7.31 11.36 -5.16
C LEU A 270 6.52 12.38 -5.97
N LEU A 271 5.89 13.35 -5.28
CA LEU A 271 5.16 14.45 -5.92
C LEU A 271 6.08 15.27 -6.84
N ALA A 272 7.28 15.60 -6.37
CA ALA A 272 8.28 16.32 -7.17
C ALA A 272 8.72 15.57 -8.44
N ALA A 273 8.66 14.23 -8.42
CA ALA A 273 8.92 13.39 -9.58
C ALA A 273 7.70 13.20 -10.50
N GLY A 274 6.56 13.85 -10.19
CA GLY A 274 5.32 13.71 -10.95
C GLY A 274 4.67 12.33 -10.81
N VAL A 275 4.90 11.66 -9.67
CA VAL A 275 4.23 10.39 -9.34
C VAL A 275 2.90 10.70 -8.66
N ARG A 276 1.82 10.11 -9.17
CA ARG A 276 0.49 10.21 -8.55
C ARG A 276 0.40 9.28 -7.35
N LEU A 277 -0.14 9.79 -6.25
CA LEU A 277 -0.33 9.03 -5.01
C LEU A 277 -1.79 8.70 -4.83
N ILE A 278 -2.11 7.43 -4.60
CA ILE A 278 -3.45 6.94 -4.29
C ILE A 278 -3.47 6.53 -2.84
N TRP A 279 -4.45 7.01 -2.07
CA TRP A 279 -4.62 6.57 -0.68
C TRP A 279 -5.61 5.41 -0.58
N HIS A 280 -5.28 4.42 0.24
CA HIS A 280 -6.18 3.33 0.64
C HIS A 280 -6.24 3.21 2.16
N CYS A 281 -7.46 3.06 2.67
CA CYS A 281 -7.77 2.86 4.08
C CYS A 281 -9.20 2.33 4.15
N ASP A 282 -9.40 1.28 4.95
CA ASP A 282 -10.73 0.80 5.28
C ASP A 282 -11.42 1.75 6.28
N GLY A 283 -12.74 1.64 6.41
CA GLY A 283 -13.58 2.44 7.28
C GLY A 283 -13.96 3.81 6.73
N ASN A 284 -14.42 4.69 7.62
CA ASN A 284 -14.87 6.03 7.28
C ASN A 284 -13.74 7.06 7.34
N LEU A 285 -13.16 7.36 6.18
CA LEU A 285 -12.08 8.31 5.99
C LEU A 285 -12.55 9.75 5.65
N MET A 286 -13.85 10.05 5.68
CA MET A 286 -14.39 11.32 5.15
C MET A 286 -13.72 12.56 5.75
N GLU A 287 -13.34 12.54 7.03
CA GLU A 287 -12.67 13.67 7.68
C GLU A 287 -11.23 13.90 7.19
N MET A 288 -10.54 12.84 6.77
CA MET A 288 -9.16 12.89 6.29
C MET A 288 -9.07 13.22 4.80
N VAL A 289 -10.08 12.88 3.99
CA VAL A 289 -10.05 13.08 2.52
C VAL A 289 -9.61 14.48 2.11
N PRO A 290 -10.18 15.59 2.63
CA PRO A 290 -9.76 16.95 2.24
C PRO A 290 -8.28 17.24 2.57
N ARG A 291 -7.81 16.77 3.72
CA ARG A 291 -6.43 16.99 4.20
C ARG A 291 -5.41 16.18 3.40
N LEU A 292 -5.78 14.95 3.03
CA LEU A 292 -4.98 14.09 2.15
C LEU A 292 -4.82 14.74 0.76
N ILE A 293 -5.90 15.28 0.19
CA ILE A 293 -5.85 16.05 -1.06
C ILE A 293 -4.91 17.25 -0.93
N GLU A 294 -5.01 18.00 0.16
CA GLU A 294 -4.16 19.17 0.43
C GLU A 294 -2.67 18.79 0.53
N CYS A 295 -2.36 17.64 1.14
CA CYS A 295 -1.00 17.08 1.17
C CYS A 295 -0.46 16.70 -0.22
N GLY A 296 -1.35 16.42 -1.18
CA GLY A 296 -1.00 16.08 -2.57
C GLY A 296 -1.46 14.69 -3.01
N ILE A 297 -2.34 14.02 -2.25
CA ILE A 297 -2.98 12.79 -2.73
C ILE A 297 -3.80 13.10 -3.98
N GLY A 298 -3.57 12.32 -5.04
CA GLY A 298 -4.18 12.49 -6.35
C GLY A 298 -5.33 11.51 -6.63
N GLY A 299 -5.71 10.71 -5.64
CA GLY A 299 -6.75 9.70 -5.80
C GLY A 299 -6.92 8.79 -4.60
N PHE A 300 -7.95 7.95 -4.67
CA PHE A 300 -8.37 7.08 -3.58
C PHE A 300 -8.77 5.70 -4.08
N GLN A 301 -8.66 4.72 -3.19
CA GLN A 301 -9.04 3.35 -3.47
C GLN A 301 -9.77 2.71 -2.28
N GLY A 302 -10.79 1.89 -2.60
CA GLY A 302 -11.36 0.93 -1.65
C GLY A 302 -12.28 1.56 -0.61
N PHE A 303 -13.36 2.20 -1.06
CA PHE A 303 -14.34 2.74 -0.12
C PHE A 303 -15.31 1.66 0.35
N GLN A 304 -15.46 1.55 1.67
CA GLN A 304 -16.56 0.81 2.32
C GLN A 304 -17.80 1.71 2.33
N TYR A 305 -18.72 1.46 1.39
CA TYR A 305 -19.89 2.31 1.19
C TYR A 305 -20.84 2.28 2.39
N GLU A 306 -20.91 1.12 3.05
CA GLU A 306 -21.65 0.83 4.26
C GLU A 306 -21.23 1.68 5.48
N ASP A 307 -20.00 2.18 5.49
CA ASP A 307 -19.44 2.92 6.63
C ASP A 307 -19.61 4.45 6.51
N GLY A 308 -20.44 4.91 5.58
CA GLY A 308 -20.79 6.33 5.45
C GLY A 308 -19.79 7.16 4.64
N MET A 309 -18.98 6.51 3.79
CA MET A 309 -18.15 7.19 2.80
C MET A 309 -19.03 7.78 1.67
N ASP A 310 -18.97 9.10 1.47
CA ASP A 310 -19.71 9.80 0.41
C ASP A 310 -18.94 9.77 -0.92
N TYR A 311 -19.08 8.66 -1.63
CA TYR A 311 -18.38 8.40 -2.88
C TYR A 311 -18.67 9.42 -3.99
N GLU A 312 -19.94 9.84 -4.14
CA GLU A 312 -20.32 10.82 -5.15
C GLU A 312 -19.65 12.17 -4.89
N ARG A 313 -19.60 12.58 -3.62
CA ARG A 313 -18.89 13.80 -3.23
C ARG A 313 -17.41 13.69 -3.52
N ILE A 314 -16.76 12.57 -3.20
CA ILE A 314 -15.34 12.36 -3.49
C ILE A 314 -15.09 12.39 -5.01
N CYS A 315 -15.93 11.76 -5.82
CA CYS A 315 -15.84 11.80 -7.28
C CYS A 315 -15.98 13.21 -7.87
N ARG A 316 -16.61 14.16 -7.15
CA ARG A 316 -16.75 15.56 -7.55
C ARG A 316 -15.61 16.45 -7.04
N MET A 317 -14.72 15.93 -6.19
CA MET A 317 -13.56 16.67 -5.70
C MET A 317 -12.46 16.72 -6.77
N THR A 318 -11.51 17.63 -6.54
CA THR A 318 -10.31 17.80 -7.36
C THR A 318 -9.06 17.64 -6.49
N THR A 319 -7.92 17.40 -7.12
CA THR A 319 -6.61 17.54 -6.47
C THR A 319 -6.43 19.00 -6.00
N ARG A 320 -5.46 19.25 -5.13
CA ARG A 320 -5.12 20.63 -4.72
C ARG A 320 -4.71 21.55 -5.88
N ASP A 321 -4.32 20.96 -7.01
CA ASP A 321 -3.91 21.67 -8.22
C ASP A 321 -5.07 21.85 -9.21
N GLY A 322 -6.28 21.35 -8.87
CA GLY A 322 -7.50 21.50 -9.67
C GLY A 322 -7.77 20.37 -10.67
N ASP A 323 -6.94 19.33 -10.70
CA ASP A 323 -7.14 18.17 -11.58
C ASP A 323 -8.19 17.20 -11.03
N GLY A 324 -8.77 16.36 -11.88
CA GLY A 324 -9.65 15.27 -11.43
C GLY A 324 -8.90 14.24 -10.58
N LEU A 325 -9.57 13.70 -9.56
CA LEU A 325 -9.04 12.59 -8.75
C LEU A 325 -9.09 11.27 -9.52
N VAL A 326 -8.08 10.41 -9.32
CA VAL A 326 -8.16 9.01 -9.72
C VAL A 326 -8.92 8.23 -8.67
N ILE A 327 -10.02 7.60 -9.07
CA ILE A 327 -10.81 6.78 -8.16
C ILE A 327 -10.73 5.33 -8.62
N ILE A 328 -10.13 4.49 -7.76
CA ILE A 328 -10.15 3.05 -7.92
C ILE A 328 -11.33 2.54 -7.10
N GLY A 329 -12.49 2.47 -7.76
CA GLY A 329 -13.70 1.91 -7.19
C GLY A 329 -13.56 0.41 -6.93
N GLY A 330 -14.53 -0.15 -6.21
CA GLY A 330 -14.59 -1.57 -5.91
C GLY A 330 -16.00 -2.00 -5.57
N VAL A 331 -16.23 -3.31 -5.55
CA VAL A 331 -17.42 -3.91 -4.95
C VAL A 331 -17.16 -4.00 -3.45
N SER A 332 -18.16 -3.69 -2.61
CA SER A 332 -18.03 -3.94 -1.17
C SER A 332 -17.78 -5.43 -0.92
N VAL A 333 -16.88 -5.73 0.01
CA VAL A 333 -16.47 -7.10 0.39
C VAL A 333 -16.92 -7.46 1.81
N THR A 334 -17.71 -6.59 2.46
CA THR A 334 -18.23 -6.78 3.82
C THR A 334 -19.59 -7.45 3.84
#